data_AF-A0A6L3YVZ4-F1
#
_entry.id   AF-A0A6L3YVZ4-F1
#
_cell.length_a   1.000
_cell.length_b   1.000
_cell.length_c   1.000
_cell.angle_alpha   90.00
_cell.angle_beta   90.00
_cell.angle_gamma   90.00
#
_symmetry.space_group_name_H-M   'P 1'
#
loop_
_entity.id
_entity.type
_entity.pdbx_description
1 polymer ?
#
loop_
_entity_poly.entity_id
_entity_poly.type
_entity_poly.pdbx_seq_one_letter_code
_entity_poly.pdbx_strand_id
1 'polypeptide(L)'
;MKGTNRATMLNAINTIETLRSRPAPAATDTGLETVAKLGGINGVMLLRHIENLRPEAQAAYKYELVRRSQADERLAAERAKVQHWQEQYTEMHSQFIQLAKSAEADNAAKDARIKEIEEEWRVAANLGSEVNRKLAQQVVSLEAKLAAAERAARAAHDTLIEINPSNYNHDDVCQLNDASVEAIFLLADILGETHGKTKEWWDERRAVLGGKPS
;
A
#
# COMPACT_ATOMS: atom_id res chain seq x y z
N MET A 1 25.35 41.95 -23.83
CA MET A 1 25.90 41.26 -22.64
C MET A 1 27.42 41.41 -22.67
N LYS A 2 27.99 42.23 -21.78
CA LYS A 2 29.45 42.40 -21.69
C LYS A 2 30.02 41.20 -20.94
N GLY A 3 30.75 40.33 -21.63
CA GLY A 3 31.36 39.15 -21.04
C GLY A 3 32.37 39.56 -19.95
N THR A 4 32.19 39.07 -18.74
CA THR A 4 33.15 39.24 -17.65
C THR A 4 34.48 38.62 -18.08
N ASN A 5 35.53 39.42 -18.12
CA ASN A 5 36.83 39.01 -18.65
C ASN A 5 37.39 37.85 -17.81
N ARG A 6 37.76 36.74 -18.45
CA ARG A 6 38.23 35.50 -17.81
C ARG A 6 39.40 35.73 -16.86
N ALA A 7 40.23 36.73 -17.16
CA ALA A 7 41.32 37.18 -16.30
C ALA A 7 40.83 37.70 -14.94
N THR A 8 39.68 38.38 -14.89
CA THR A 8 39.11 38.92 -13.65
C THR A 8 38.56 37.82 -12.75
N MET A 9 37.96 36.77 -13.33
CA MET A 9 37.50 35.60 -12.55
C MET A 9 38.67 34.80 -11.98
N LEU A 10 39.73 34.57 -12.77
CA LEU A 10 40.91 33.85 -12.29
C LEU A 10 41.63 34.60 -11.16
N ASN A 11 41.68 35.94 -11.23
CA ASN A 11 42.27 36.75 -10.16
C ASN A 11 41.44 36.70 -8.87
N ALA A 12 40.10 36.68 -8.99
CA ALA A 12 39.21 36.52 -7.84
C ALA A 12 39.38 35.14 -7.17
N ILE A 13 39.49 34.06 -7.97
CA ILE A 13 39.70 32.70 -7.45
C ILE A 13 41.05 32.60 -6.72
N ASN A 14 42.14 33.10 -7.33
CA ASN A 14 43.46 33.07 -6.70
C ASN A 14 43.52 33.92 -5.40
N THR A 15 42.78 35.02 -5.34
CA THR A 15 42.68 35.86 -4.13
C THR A 15 41.92 35.15 -3.00
N ILE A 16 40.88 34.39 -3.34
CA ILE A 16 40.11 33.61 -2.36
C ILE A 16 40.94 32.44 -1.82
N GLU A 17 41.71 31.76 -2.67
CA GLU A 17 42.60 30.66 -2.24
C GLU A 17 43.77 31.13 -1.37
N THR A 18 44.34 32.31 -1.65
CA THR A 18 45.38 32.91 -0.80
C THR A 18 44.85 33.37 0.56
N LEU A 19 43.57 33.76 0.66
CA LEU A 19 42.95 34.10 1.94
C LEU A 19 42.58 32.86 2.77
N ARG A 20 42.26 31.72 2.12
CA ARG A 20 41.96 30.44 2.80
C ARG A 20 43.19 29.70 3.33
N SER A 21 44.36 29.96 2.77
CA SER A 21 45.62 29.28 3.13
C SER A 21 46.42 29.98 4.24
N ARG A 22 45.86 31.01 4.90
CA ARG A 22 46.50 31.65 6.03
C ARG A 22 46.43 30.73 7.26
N PRO A 23 47.56 30.36 7.89
CA PRO A 23 47.55 29.54 9.08
C PRO A 23 46.75 30.22 10.19
N ALA A 24 45.82 29.49 10.81
CA ALA A 24 45.11 29.98 11.99
C ALA A 24 46.15 30.32 13.07
N PRO A 25 46.11 31.53 13.66
CA PRO A 25 47.01 31.86 14.75
C PRO A 25 46.81 30.83 15.88
N ALA A 26 47.91 30.25 16.35
CA ALA A 26 47.89 29.30 17.45
C ALA A 26 47.18 29.94 18.64
N ALA A 27 46.18 29.25 19.18
CA ALA A 27 45.45 29.68 20.36
C ALA A 27 46.41 29.77 21.55
N THR A 28 47.04 30.93 21.74
CA THR A 28 47.70 31.26 22.98
C THR A 28 46.63 31.56 24.00
N ASP A 29 46.38 30.54 24.82
CA ASP A 29 45.62 30.60 26.07
C ASP A 29 46.34 31.55 27.04
N THR A 30 46.13 32.85 26.85
CA THR A 30 46.63 33.90 27.74
C THR A 30 45.49 34.84 28.05
N GLY A 31 45.14 34.92 29.34
CA GLY A 31 44.05 35.71 29.88
C GLY A 31 43.98 37.11 29.26
N LEU A 32 42.76 37.52 28.90
CA LEU A 32 42.51 38.78 28.22
C LEU A 32 42.91 39.94 29.13
N GLU A 33 43.93 40.70 28.73
CA GLU A 33 44.21 42.01 29.34
C GLU A 33 43.08 42.98 28.97
N THR A 34 42.23 43.31 29.94
CA THR A 34 41.31 44.43 29.80
C THR A 34 42.12 45.72 29.68
N VAL A 35 41.98 46.45 28.56
CA VAL A 35 42.76 47.68 28.32
C VAL A 35 42.05 48.96 28.78
N ALA A 36 40.73 48.91 28.91
CA ALA A 36 39.92 49.99 29.43
C ALA A 36 38.61 49.43 29.99
N LYS A 37 38.01 50.16 30.93
CA LYS A 37 36.65 49.88 31.36
C LYS A 37 35.74 51.03 30.93
N LEU A 38 34.51 50.71 30.54
CA LEU A 38 33.46 51.69 30.26
C LEU A 38 32.53 51.82 31.46
N GLY A 39 32.32 53.06 31.93
CA GLY A 39 31.52 53.36 33.12
C GLY A 39 30.67 54.61 32.89
N GLY A 40 29.47 54.60 33.45
CA GLY A 40 28.53 55.71 33.40
C GLY A 40 28.53 56.47 34.72
N ILE A 41 28.83 57.76 34.69
CA ILE A 41 28.58 58.67 35.81
C ILE A 41 27.51 59.65 35.32
N ASN A 42 26.34 59.67 35.99
CA ASN A 42 25.21 60.56 35.65
C ASN A 42 24.75 60.48 34.19
N GLY A 43 24.74 59.28 33.58
CA GLY A 43 24.28 59.07 32.20
C GLY A 43 25.30 59.37 31.10
N VAL A 44 26.51 59.87 31.44
CA VAL A 44 27.60 60.09 30.48
C VAL A 44 28.57 58.92 30.54
N MET A 45 28.81 58.26 29.39
CA MET A 45 29.81 57.19 29.29
C MET A 45 31.21 57.79 29.15
N LEU A 46 32.09 57.53 30.12
CA LEU A 46 33.49 57.95 30.07
C LEU A 46 34.39 56.75 29.85
N LEU A 47 35.20 56.81 28.78
CA LEU A 47 36.24 55.83 28.50
C LEU A 47 37.45 56.15 29.38
N ARG A 48 37.85 55.22 30.27
CA ARG A 48 39.07 55.37 31.08
C ARG A 48 39.92 54.12 30.97
N HIS A 49 41.21 54.32 30.71
CA HIS A 49 42.21 53.25 30.82
C HIS A 49 42.27 52.73 32.25
N ILE A 50 42.39 51.41 32.40
CA ILE A 50 42.32 50.73 33.71
C ILE A 50 43.39 51.20 34.68
N GLU A 51 44.58 51.48 34.18
CA GLU A 51 45.72 51.95 34.97
C GLU A 51 45.45 53.28 35.71
N ASN A 52 44.46 54.04 35.25
CA ASN A 52 44.09 55.35 35.81
C ASN A 52 42.85 55.29 36.74
N LEU A 53 42.33 54.10 37.04
CA LEU A 53 41.15 53.93 37.91
C LEU A 53 41.58 53.46 39.30
N ARG A 54 41.09 54.17 40.34
CA ARG A 54 41.21 53.70 41.73
C ARG A 54 40.54 52.33 41.89
N PRO A 55 41.06 51.42 42.73
CA PRO A 55 40.52 50.06 42.89
C PRO A 55 39.00 50.02 43.16
N GLU A 56 38.51 50.93 44.00
CA GLU A 56 37.07 51.08 44.31
C GLU A 56 36.23 51.46 43.08
N ALA A 57 36.78 52.27 42.17
CA ALA A 57 36.11 52.67 40.94
C ALA A 57 36.12 51.54 39.91
N GLN A 58 37.14 50.66 39.90
CA GLN A 58 37.18 49.53 38.97
C GLN A 58 36.03 48.54 39.16
N ALA A 59 35.44 48.47 40.36
CA ALA A 59 34.27 47.65 40.67
C ALA A 59 32.95 48.25 40.13
N ALA A 60 32.89 49.57 39.91
CA ALA A 60 31.69 50.26 39.42
C ALA A 60 31.54 50.21 37.89
N TYR A 61 32.61 49.87 37.17
CA TYR A 61 32.60 49.80 35.72
C TYR A 61 32.24 48.38 35.24
N LYS A 62 31.21 48.29 34.39
CA LYS A 62 30.56 47.00 34.05
C LYS A 62 31.07 46.32 32.80
N TYR A 63 31.80 47.03 31.93
CA TYR A 63 32.18 46.52 30.61
C TYR A 63 33.68 46.59 30.39
N GLU A 64 34.27 45.43 30.14
CA GLU A 64 35.68 45.24 29.80
C GLU A 64 35.88 45.48 28.30
N LEU A 65 36.76 46.43 27.96
CA LEU A 65 37.16 46.69 26.58
C LEU A 65 38.44 45.91 26.27
N VAL A 66 38.40 45.14 25.19
CA VAL A 66 39.52 44.34 24.67
C VAL A 66 40.31 45.12 23.62
N ARG A 67 41.57 44.74 23.39
CA ARG A 67 42.37 45.30 22.28
C ARG A 67 41.72 44.94 20.95
N ARG A 68 41.90 45.79 19.93
CA ARG A 68 41.37 45.57 18.58
C ARG A 68 41.75 44.20 18.01
N SER A 69 42.99 43.75 18.22
CA SER A 69 43.46 42.42 17.79
C SER A 69 42.67 41.26 18.40
N GLN A 70 42.28 41.36 19.69
CA GLN A 70 41.48 40.35 20.38
C GLN A 70 40.02 40.36 19.89
N ALA A 71 39.49 41.55 19.54
CA ALA A 71 38.17 41.65 18.93
C ALA A 71 38.13 40.99 17.54
N ASP A 72 39.17 41.18 16.73
CA ASP A 72 39.30 40.54 15.41
C ASP A 72 39.42 39.01 15.53
N GLU A 73 40.18 38.50 16.51
CA GLU A 73 40.29 37.06 16.79
C GLU A 73 38.96 36.45 17.21
N ARG A 74 38.23 37.09 18.14
CA ARG A 74 36.88 36.65 18.54
C ARG A 74 35.92 36.66 17.36
N LEU A 75 35.96 37.69 16.52
CA LEU A 75 35.12 37.78 15.32
C LEU A 75 35.46 36.66 14.31
N ALA A 76 36.74 36.33 14.15
CA ALA A 76 37.17 35.23 13.30
C ALA A 76 36.69 33.87 13.85
N ALA A 77 36.81 33.64 15.17
CA ALA A 77 36.34 32.43 15.82
C ALA A 77 34.81 32.25 15.69
N GLU A 78 34.03 33.31 15.91
CA GLU A 78 32.58 33.28 15.72
C GLU A 78 32.19 33.04 14.26
N ARG A 79 32.89 33.66 13.30
CA ARG A 79 32.68 33.38 11.87
C ARG A 79 32.97 31.92 11.52
N ALA A 80 34.03 31.33 12.07
CA ALA A 80 34.36 29.93 11.86
C ALA A 80 33.28 29.00 12.43
N LYS A 81 32.76 29.29 13.63
CA LYS A 81 31.63 28.55 14.22
C LYS A 81 30.37 28.65 13.35
N VAL A 82 30.01 29.86 12.93
CA VAL A 82 28.84 30.08 12.07
C VAL A 82 28.99 29.32 10.75
N GLN A 83 30.16 29.37 10.12
CA GLN A 83 30.43 28.62 8.90
C GLN A 83 30.29 27.11 9.12
N HIS A 84 30.88 26.58 10.20
CA HIS A 84 30.77 25.17 10.54
C HIS A 84 29.30 24.73 10.71
N TRP A 85 28.50 25.51 11.45
CA TRP A 85 27.07 25.24 11.60
C TRP A 85 26.29 25.33 10.30
N GLN A 86 26.64 26.28 9.41
CA GLN A 86 26.03 26.39 8.08
C GLN A 86 26.33 25.16 7.21
N GLU A 87 27.57 24.65 7.25
CA GLU A 87 27.98 23.44 6.54
C GLU A 87 27.22 22.22 7.07
N GLN A 88 27.21 22.03 8.40
CA GLN A 88 26.46 20.94 9.05
C GLN A 88 24.96 20.98 8.75
N TYR A 89 24.36 22.17 8.81
CA TYR A 89 22.95 22.35 8.47
C TYR A 89 22.66 22.02 7.00
N THR A 90 23.53 22.45 6.08
CA THR A 90 23.37 22.19 4.65
C THR A 90 23.47 20.69 4.35
N GLU A 91 24.44 20.01 4.97
CA GLU A 91 24.61 18.57 4.84
C GLU A 91 23.37 17.83 5.37
N MET A 92 22.96 18.12 6.60
CA MET A 92 21.77 17.54 7.22
C MET A 92 20.51 17.78 6.37
N HIS A 93 20.32 19.00 5.88
CA HIS A 93 19.18 19.35 5.02
C HIS A 93 19.18 18.55 3.72
N SER A 94 20.35 18.34 3.11
CA SER A 94 20.48 17.54 1.88
C SER A 94 20.11 16.06 2.13
N GLN A 95 20.53 15.49 3.27
CA GLN A 95 20.17 14.13 3.68
C GLN A 95 18.66 14.00 3.91
N PHE A 96 18.03 14.97 4.58
CA PHE A 96 16.59 14.98 4.77
C PHE A 96 15.82 15.02 3.45
N ILE A 97 16.26 15.82 2.48
CA ILE A 97 15.64 15.86 1.15
C ILE A 97 15.76 14.50 0.44
N GLN A 98 16.92 13.84 0.54
CA GLN A 98 17.12 12.52 -0.07
C GLN A 98 16.22 11.46 0.59
N LEU A 99 16.14 11.45 1.92
CA LEU A 99 15.26 10.55 2.66
C LEU A 99 13.78 10.79 2.32
N ALA A 100 13.35 12.06 2.22
CA ALA A 100 11.99 12.40 1.84
C ALA A 100 11.65 11.88 0.41
N LYS A 101 12.55 12.09 -0.55
CA LYS A 101 12.38 11.57 -1.92
C LYS A 101 12.33 10.05 -1.97
N SER A 102 13.18 9.37 -1.20
CA SER A 102 13.18 7.91 -1.12
C SER A 102 11.86 7.40 -0.52
N ALA A 103 11.38 8.02 0.56
CA ALA A 103 10.13 7.64 1.19
C ALA A 103 8.92 7.89 0.28
N GLU A 104 8.91 8.98 -0.50
CA GLU A 104 7.88 9.25 -1.49
C GLU A 104 7.84 8.19 -2.58
N ALA A 105 9.01 7.78 -3.10
CA ALA A 105 9.12 6.71 -4.09
C ALA A 105 8.66 5.35 -3.53
N ASP A 106 9.05 5.01 -2.30
CA ASP A 106 8.63 3.77 -1.63
C ASP A 106 7.12 3.73 -1.40
N ASN A 107 6.52 4.86 -0.99
CA ASN A 107 5.08 4.96 -0.81
C ASN A 107 4.34 4.82 -2.15
N ALA A 108 4.83 5.46 -3.22
CA ALA A 108 4.26 5.30 -4.55
C ALA A 108 4.34 3.85 -5.05
N ALA A 109 5.45 3.15 -4.77
CA ALA A 109 5.59 1.73 -5.10
C ALA A 109 4.64 0.84 -4.30
N LYS A 110 4.46 1.11 -3.00
CA LYS A 110 3.49 0.40 -2.15
C LYS A 110 2.06 0.63 -2.62
N ASP A 111 1.67 1.86 -2.96
CA ASP A 111 0.34 2.17 -3.48
C ASP A 111 0.07 1.43 -4.80
N ALA A 112 1.07 1.34 -5.69
CA ALA A 112 0.95 0.56 -6.91
C ALA A 112 0.74 -0.93 -6.62
N ARG A 113 1.50 -1.50 -5.67
CA ARG A 113 1.35 -2.91 -5.28
C ARG A 113 0.01 -3.21 -4.60
N ILE A 114 -0.49 -2.29 -3.78
CA ILE A 114 -1.82 -2.41 -3.15
C ILE A 114 -2.90 -2.45 -4.24
N LYS A 115 -2.84 -1.55 -5.23
CA LYS A 115 -3.81 -1.55 -6.34
C LYS A 115 -3.81 -2.84 -7.16
N GLU A 116 -2.62 -3.42 -7.39
CA GLU A 116 -2.50 -4.71 -8.08
C GLU A 116 -3.17 -5.84 -7.29
N ILE A 117 -2.91 -5.90 -5.97
CA ILE A 117 -3.52 -6.91 -5.09
C ILE A 117 -5.04 -6.71 -5.01
N GLU A 118 -5.53 -5.48 -4.89
CA GLU A 118 -6.97 -5.19 -4.90
C GLU A 118 -7.66 -5.65 -6.19
N GLU A 119 -6.99 -5.51 -7.33
CA GLU A 119 -7.47 -6.02 -8.62
C GLU A 119 -7.53 -7.55 -8.66
N GLU A 120 -6.46 -8.22 -8.22
CA GLU A 120 -6.41 -9.69 -8.13
C GLU A 120 -7.55 -10.23 -7.23
N TRP A 121 -7.76 -9.60 -6.08
CA TRP A 121 -8.84 -9.95 -5.16
C TRP A 121 -10.22 -9.74 -5.79
N ARG A 122 -10.41 -8.65 -6.53
CA ARG A 122 -11.65 -8.40 -7.27
C ARG A 122 -11.94 -9.50 -8.30
N VAL A 123 -10.93 -9.91 -9.06
CA VAL A 123 -11.05 -11.00 -10.03
C VAL A 123 -11.39 -12.32 -9.34
N ALA A 124 -10.69 -12.65 -8.24
CA ALA A 124 -10.95 -13.87 -7.48
C ALA A 124 -12.38 -13.91 -6.90
N ALA A 125 -12.85 -12.78 -6.35
CA ALA A 125 -14.21 -12.67 -5.83
C ALA A 125 -15.27 -12.87 -6.93
N ASN A 126 -15.07 -12.27 -8.11
CA ASN A 126 -15.95 -12.45 -9.26
C ASN A 126 -15.97 -13.91 -9.73
N LEU A 127 -14.82 -14.56 -9.84
CA LEU A 127 -14.73 -15.96 -10.23
C LEU A 127 -15.44 -16.88 -9.22
N GLY A 128 -15.26 -16.63 -7.92
CA GLY A 128 -15.95 -17.36 -6.86
C GLY A 128 -17.48 -17.22 -6.97
N SER A 129 -17.98 -16.01 -7.25
CA SER A 129 -19.41 -15.78 -7.45
C SER A 129 -19.97 -16.52 -8.67
N GLU A 130 -19.22 -16.58 -9.77
CA GLU A 130 -19.65 -17.26 -10.99
C GLU A 130 -19.69 -18.78 -10.80
N VAL A 131 -18.66 -19.34 -10.15
CA VAL A 131 -18.60 -20.76 -9.80
C VAL A 131 -19.77 -21.13 -8.89
N ASN A 132 -20.04 -20.34 -7.85
CA ASN A 132 -21.18 -20.57 -6.95
C ASN A 132 -22.52 -20.53 -7.69
N ARG A 133 -22.70 -19.59 -8.63
CA ARG A 133 -23.91 -19.53 -9.46
C ARG A 133 -24.08 -20.77 -10.34
N LYS A 134 -23.00 -21.23 -10.99
CA LYS A 134 -23.00 -22.45 -11.82
C LYS A 134 -23.31 -23.69 -10.97
N LEU A 135 -22.70 -23.80 -9.79
CA LEU A 135 -22.95 -24.90 -8.87
C LEU A 135 -24.41 -24.89 -8.39
N ALA A 136 -24.95 -23.73 -8.03
CA ALA A 136 -26.36 -23.61 -7.64
C ALA A 136 -27.31 -24.05 -8.78
N GLN A 137 -27.03 -23.69 -10.03
CA GLN A 137 -27.81 -24.16 -11.19
C GLN A 137 -27.71 -25.68 -11.39
N GLN A 138 -26.52 -26.25 -11.20
CA GLN A 138 -26.32 -27.70 -11.29
C GLN A 138 -27.08 -28.44 -10.18
N VAL A 139 -27.06 -27.94 -8.95
CA VAL A 139 -27.82 -28.50 -7.83
C VAL A 139 -29.31 -28.49 -8.14
N VAL A 140 -29.87 -27.36 -8.57
CA VAL A 140 -31.30 -27.27 -8.94
C VAL A 140 -31.65 -28.24 -10.08
N SER A 141 -30.79 -28.36 -11.09
CA SER A 141 -31.00 -29.31 -12.20
C SER A 141 -30.96 -30.77 -11.73
N LEU A 142 -30.04 -31.12 -10.85
CA LEU A 142 -29.91 -32.47 -10.29
C LEU A 142 -31.07 -32.82 -9.36
N GLU A 143 -31.51 -31.89 -8.52
CA GLU A 143 -32.70 -32.04 -7.67
C GLU A 143 -33.96 -32.29 -8.51
N ALA A 144 -34.12 -31.56 -9.62
CA ALA A 144 -35.24 -31.79 -10.55
C ALA A 144 -35.18 -33.18 -11.20
N LYS A 145 -33.99 -33.64 -11.59
CA LYS A 145 -33.78 -34.99 -12.14
C LYS A 145 -34.06 -36.07 -11.10
N LEU A 146 -33.59 -35.88 -9.87
CA LEU A 146 -33.85 -36.79 -8.76
C LEU A 146 -35.35 -36.89 -8.47
N ALA A 147 -36.06 -35.76 -8.38
CA ALA A 147 -37.50 -35.73 -8.18
C ALA A 147 -38.29 -36.36 -9.34
N ALA A 148 -37.78 -36.30 -10.58
CA ALA A 148 -38.36 -37.03 -11.70
C ALA A 148 -38.14 -38.55 -11.56
N ALA A 149 -36.90 -38.95 -11.23
CA ALA A 149 -36.54 -40.34 -11.01
C ALA A 149 -37.35 -41.00 -9.89
N GLU A 150 -37.49 -40.32 -8.74
CA GLU A 150 -38.30 -40.80 -7.62
C GLU A 150 -39.77 -40.98 -7.98
N ARG A 151 -40.33 -40.05 -8.78
CA ARG A 151 -41.73 -40.17 -9.23
C ARG A 151 -41.95 -41.36 -10.14
N ALA A 152 -41.05 -41.61 -11.09
CA ALA A 152 -41.18 -42.77 -11.97
C ALA A 152 -40.92 -44.09 -11.25
N ALA A 153 -39.96 -44.12 -10.33
CA ALA A 153 -39.72 -45.30 -9.51
C ALA A 153 -40.96 -45.65 -8.66
N ARG A 154 -41.63 -44.64 -8.08
CA ARG A 154 -42.91 -44.84 -7.38
C ARG A 154 -44.02 -45.31 -8.31
N ALA A 155 -44.17 -44.68 -9.49
CA ALA A 155 -45.17 -45.10 -10.47
C ALA A 155 -44.96 -46.55 -10.91
N ALA A 156 -43.72 -46.93 -11.24
CA ALA A 156 -43.36 -48.31 -11.59
C ALA A 156 -43.64 -49.28 -10.44
N HIS A 157 -43.28 -48.90 -9.20
CA HIS A 157 -43.59 -49.69 -8.02
C HIS A 157 -45.10 -49.90 -7.84
N ASP A 158 -45.91 -48.85 -7.94
CA ASP A 158 -47.36 -48.92 -7.76
C ASP A 158 -48.02 -49.74 -8.88
N THR A 159 -47.49 -49.68 -10.10
CA THR A 159 -47.90 -50.55 -11.21
C THR A 159 -47.57 -52.03 -10.96
N LEU A 160 -46.47 -52.33 -10.25
CA LEU A 160 -45.98 -53.69 -10.03
C LEU A 160 -46.40 -54.30 -8.68
N ILE A 161 -46.94 -53.52 -7.73
CA ILE A 161 -47.34 -54.05 -6.42
C ILE A 161 -48.71 -54.73 -6.44
N GLU A 162 -49.56 -54.45 -7.44
CA GLU A 162 -50.87 -55.10 -7.60
C GLU A 162 -50.76 -56.61 -7.95
N ILE A 163 -49.55 -57.12 -8.11
CA ILE A 163 -49.24 -58.49 -8.52
C ILE A 163 -49.34 -59.45 -7.31
N ASN A 164 -50.52 -60.04 -7.10
CA ASN A 164 -50.72 -61.22 -6.23
C ASN A 164 -50.75 -62.54 -7.03
N PRO A 165 -49.65 -63.33 -7.08
CA PRO A 165 -49.54 -64.53 -7.94
C PRO A 165 -50.58 -65.62 -7.73
N SER A 166 -51.29 -65.59 -6.60
CA SER A 166 -52.22 -66.64 -6.17
C SER A 166 -53.61 -66.56 -6.82
N ASN A 167 -53.90 -65.48 -7.57
CA ASN A 167 -55.24 -65.17 -8.06
C ASN A 167 -55.30 -64.69 -9.53
N TYR A 168 -54.30 -65.02 -10.35
CA TYR A 168 -54.28 -64.64 -11.77
C TYR A 168 -54.87 -65.73 -12.66
N ASN A 169 -55.83 -65.38 -13.50
CA ASN A 169 -56.19 -66.12 -14.70
C ASN A 169 -55.32 -65.66 -15.89
N HIS A 170 -55.52 -66.26 -17.08
CA HIS A 170 -54.72 -65.91 -18.26
C HIS A 170 -54.81 -64.42 -18.66
N ASP A 171 -56.01 -63.83 -18.56
CA ASP A 171 -56.25 -62.43 -18.92
C ASP A 171 -55.53 -61.50 -17.94
N ASP A 172 -55.51 -61.86 -16.66
CA ASP A 172 -54.80 -61.09 -15.64
C ASP A 172 -53.27 -61.09 -15.91
N VAL A 173 -52.70 -62.18 -16.45
CA VAL A 173 -51.27 -62.26 -16.82
C VAL A 173 -50.96 -61.37 -18.04
N CYS A 174 -51.88 -61.26 -19.00
CA CYS A 174 -51.72 -60.35 -20.13
C CYS A 174 -51.70 -58.89 -19.66
N GLN A 175 -52.62 -58.50 -18.77
CA GLN A 175 -52.64 -57.16 -18.15
C GLN A 175 -51.36 -56.88 -17.37
N LEU A 176 -50.80 -57.90 -16.70
CA LEU A 176 -49.52 -57.80 -16.01
C LEU A 176 -48.35 -57.44 -16.93
N ASN A 177 -48.32 -58.05 -18.11
CA ASN A 177 -47.26 -57.83 -19.08
C ASN A 177 -47.34 -56.40 -19.63
N ASP A 178 -48.55 -55.93 -19.94
CA ASP A 178 -48.78 -54.54 -20.36
C ASP A 178 -48.33 -53.55 -19.27
N ALA A 179 -48.71 -53.80 -18.01
CA ALA A 179 -48.29 -53.01 -16.86
C ALA A 179 -46.75 -53.02 -16.67
N SER A 180 -46.11 -54.18 -16.85
CA SER A 180 -44.66 -54.32 -16.75
C SER A 180 -43.92 -53.58 -17.86
N VAL A 181 -44.43 -53.65 -19.10
CA VAL A 181 -43.89 -52.90 -20.24
C VAL A 181 -44.02 -51.39 -20.02
N GLU A 182 -45.15 -50.94 -19.46
CA GLU A 182 -45.35 -49.54 -19.10
C GLU A 182 -44.35 -49.06 -18.04
N ALA A 183 -44.12 -49.87 -16.98
CA ALA A 183 -43.10 -49.59 -15.96
C ALA A 183 -41.68 -49.52 -16.56
N ILE A 184 -41.34 -50.42 -17.48
CA ILE A 184 -40.06 -50.40 -18.20
C ILE A 184 -39.90 -49.09 -18.97
N PHE A 185 -40.92 -48.66 -19.71
CA PHE A 185 -40.84 -47.42 -20.48
C PHE A 185 -40.74 -46.17 -19.60
N LEU A 186 -41.36 -46.14 -18.41
CA LEU A 186 -41.19 -45.04 -17.46
C LEU A 186 -39.75 -44.91 -16.97
N LEU A 187 -39.10 -46.04 -16.66
CA LEU A 187 -37.71 -46.06 -16.22
C LEU A 187 -36.74 -45.75 -17.36
N ALA A 188 -37.00 -46.26 -18.55
CA ALA A 188 -36.19 -46.04 -19.75
C ALA A 188 -36.03 -44.55 -20.10
N ASP A 189 -37.12 -43.78 -20.01
CA ASP A 189 -37.11 -42.33 -20.27
C ASP A 189 -36.13 -41.58 -19.35
N ILE A 190 -36.07 -41.96 -18.06
CA ILE A 190 -35.14 -41.35 -17.09
C ILE A 190 -33.71 -41.83 -17.26
N LEU A 191 -33.52 -43.09 -17.61
CA LEU A 191 -32.20 -43.67 -17.88
C LEU A 191 -31.62 -43.18 -19.22
N GLY A 192 -32.43 -42.55 -20.08
CA GLY A 192 -32.06 -42.14 -21.42
C GLY A 192 -31.97 -43.31 -22.40
N GLU A 193 -32.62 -44.43 -22.10
CA GLU A 193 -32.69 -45.60 -22.96
C GLU A 193 -33.81 -45.44 -23.99
N THR A 194 -33.48 -45.65 -25.27
CA THR A 194 -34.44 -45.38 -26.36
C THR A 194 -35.28 -46.59 -26.74
N HIS A 195 -34.81 -47.81 -26.45
CA HIS A 195 -35.42 -49.09 -26.87
C HIS A 195 -35.89 -49.10 -28.33
N GLY A 196 -35.13 -48.46 -29.23
CA GLY A 196 -35.44 -48.38 -30.66
C GLY A 196 -36.60 -47.43 -31.01
N LYS A 197 -37.12 -46.66 -30.05
CA LYS A 197 -38.13 -45.61 -30.27
C LYS A 197 -37.46 -44.29 -30.65
N THR A 198 -38.15 -43.49 -31.47
CA THR A 198 -37.66 -42.17 -31.87
C THR A 198 -37.96 -41.13 -30.80
N LYS A 199 -37.36 -39.95 -30.92
CA LYS A 199 -37.60 -38.84 -29.99
C LYS A 199 -39.07 -38.39 -30.03
N GLU A 200 -39.65 -38.32 -31.23
CA GLU A 200 -41.04 -37.92 -31.45
C GLU A 200 -42.00 -38.86 -30.72
N TRP A 201 -41.73 -40.18 -30.73
CA TRP A 201 -42.51 -41.15 -29.99
C TRP A 201 -42.47 -40.93 -28.47
N TRP A 202 -41.28 -40.61 -27.92
CA TRP A 202 -41.13 -40.28 -26.51
C TRP A 202 -41.80 -38.96 -26.12
N ASP A 203 -41.74 -37.95 -27.00
CA ASP A 203 -42.44 -36.67 -26.81
C ASP A 203 -43.96 -36.87 -26.79
N GLU A 204 -44.51 -37.67 -27.71
CA GLU A 204 -45.93 -38.04 -27.74
C GLU A 204 -46.35 -38.81 -26.48
N ARG A 205 -45.54 -39.81 -26.06
CA ARG A 205 -45.81 -40.58 -24.85
C ARG A 205 -45.82 -39.70 -23.59
N ARG A 206 -44.86 -38.78 -23.45
CA ARG A 206 -44.83 -37.80 -22.35
C ARG A 206 -46.09 -36.93 -22.36
N ALA A 207 -46.56 -36.50 -23.52
CA ALA A 207 -47.79 -35.73 -23.65
C ALA A 207 -49.04 -36.52 -23.19
N VAL A 208 -49.14 -37.82 -23.52
CA VAL A 208 -50.24 -38.70 -23.08
C VAL A 208 -50.25 -38.87 -21.55
N LEU A 209 -49.07 -39.00 -20.93
CA LEU A 209 -48.91 -39.15 -19.48
C LEU A 209 -49.01 -37.83 -18.70
N GLY A 210 -49.32 -36.71 -19.37
CA GLY A 210 -49.45 -35.39 -18.74
C GLY A 210 -48.11 -34.74 -18.37
N GLY A 211 -46.98 -35.25 -18.87
CA GLY A 211 -45.66 -34.67 -18.71
C GLY A 211 -45.40 -33.56 -19.73
N LYS A 212 -44.97 -32.37 -19.29
CA LYS A 212 -44.40 -31.37 -20.21
C LYS A 212 -43.11 -31.93 -20.82
N PRO A 213 -42.85 -31.74 -22.13
CA PRO A 213 -41.55 -32.07 -22.71
C PRO A 213 -40.45 -31.31 -21.96
N SER A 214 -39.43 -32.05 -21.52
CA SER A 214 -38.21 -31.56 -20.86
C SER A 214 -37.27 -30.88 -21.85
#